data_AF-A0A3N7ED57-F1
#
_entry.id   AF-A0A3N7ED57-F1
#
_cell.length_a   1.000
_cell.length_b   1.000
_cell.length_c   1.000
_cell.angle_alpha   90.00
_cell.angle_beta   90.00
_cell.angle_gamma   90.00
#
_symmetry.space_group_name_H-M   'P 1'
#
loop_
_entity.id
_entity.type
_entity.pdbx_description
1 polymer ?
#
loop_
_entity_poly.entity_id
_entity_poly.type
_entity_poly.pdbx_seq_one_letter_code
_entity_poly.pdbx_strand_id
1 'polypeptide(L)'
;MRYSALKFRGQILYSRTSMEVEKAARELLQSLKVKKGVLPGKTAVMQICGNTSLCHAMHIFHSGITSMQFLLEDSTLVKVGVGISSDCAEVLRDYNVSVKSVEDLSYHANQKLGREPKTWGLRSSKDSCLQRGL
;
A
#
# COMPACT_ATOMS: atom_id res chain seq x y z
N MET A 1 32.46 12.45 -14.98
CA MET A 1 31.30 13.34 -15.25
C MET A 1 31.15 14.32 -14.09
N ARG A 2 31.04 15.63 -14.36
CA ARG A 2 30.64 16.63 -13.36
C ARG A 2 29.15 16.87 -13.51
N TYR A 3 28.37 16.52 -12.49
CA TYR A 3 26.95 16.85 -12.45
C TYR A 3 26.79 18.36 -12.19
N SER A 4 25.78 18.96 -12.83
CA SER A 4 25.42 20.35 -12.59
C SER A 4 24.95 20.56 -11.15
N ALA A 5 25.32 21.68 -10.54
CA ALA A 5 24.89 22.02 -9.19
C ALA A 5 23.36 22.15 -9.14
N LEU A 6 22.72 21.39 -8.26
CA LEU A 6 21.29 21.51 -7.96
C LEU A 6 21.02 22.86 -7.31
N LYS A 7 20.12 23.64 -7.92
CA LYS A 7 19.68 24.95 -7.41
C LYS A 7 18.21 24.88 -7.03
N PHE A 8 17.90 25.08 -5.76
CA PHE A 8 16.53 25.27 -5.30
C PHE A 8 16.02 26.64 -5.77
N ARG A 9 14.93 26.66 -6.55
CA ARG A 9 14.32 27.89 -7.11
C ARG A 9 13.03 28.31 -6.40
N GLY A 10 12.66 27.60 -5.33
CA GLY A 10 11.49 27.94 -4.52
C GLY A 10 11.80 29.03 -3.49
N GLN A 11 10.81 29.32 -2.65
CA GLN A 11 10.97 30.25 -1.53
C GLN A 11 11.45 29.50 -0.28
N ILE A 12 12.44 30.05 0.41
CA ILE A 12 12.91 29.56 1.72
C ILE A 12 12.41 30.55 2.77
N LEU A 13 11.55 30.09 3.67
CA LEU A 13 11.04 30.88 4.79
C LEU A 13 11.76 30.49 6.08
N TYR A 14 12.28 31.48 6.80
CA TYR A 14 12.97 31.27 8.08
C TYR A 14 12.07 31.70 9.24
N SER A 15 11.65 30.75 10.07
CA SER A 15 10.95 31.00 11.32
C SER A 15 11.96 31.24 12.45
N ARG A 16 11.78 32.31 13.23
CA ARG A 16 12.68 32.72 14.32
C ARG A 16 12.02 32.62 15.70
N THR A 17 10.70 32.62 15.78
CA THR A 17 9.95 32.50 17.04
C THR A 17 9.22 31.17 17.13
N SER A 18 8.90 30.73 18.36
CA SER A 18 8.11 29.51 18.58
C SER A 18 6.76 29.56 17.87
N MET A 19 6.08 30.70 17.90
CA MET A 19 4.81 30.92 17.20
C MET A 19 4.94 30.76 15.68
N GLU A 20 6.01 31.28 15.08
CA GLU A 20 6.28 31.15 13.65
C GLU A 20 6.61 29.71 13.25
N VAL A 21 7.36 28.99 14.09
CA VAL A 21 7.66 27.56 13.86
C VAL A 21 6.38 26.73 13.89
N GLU A 22 5.54 26.94 14.89
CA GLU A 22 4.27 26.22 14.99
C GLU A 22 3.32 26.53 13.82
N LYS A 23 3.22 27.80 13.43
CA LYS A 23 2.40 28.20 12.28
C LYS A 23 2.89 27.54 10.99
N ALA A 24 4.19 27.60 10.73
CA ALA A 24 4.80 26.97 9.56
C ALA A 24 4.59 25.45 9.54
N ALA A 25 4.69 24.78 10.70
CA ALA A 25 4.42 23.35 10.82
C ALA A 25 2.96 22.99 10.50
N ARG A 26 1.99 23.79 10.98
CA ARG A 26 0.56 23.60 10.66
C ARG A 26 0.26 23.82 9.17
N GLU A 27 0.81 24.86 8.57
CA GLU A 27 0.66 25.14 7.14
C GLU A 27 1.31 24.05 6.27
N LEU A 28 2.50 23.57 6.66
CA LEU A 28 3.17 22.46 6.01
C LEU A 28 2.29 21.20 6.07
N LEU A 29 1.77 20.85 7.25
CA LEU A 29 0.89 19.70 7.45
C LEU A 29 -0.36 19.79 6.55
N GLN A 30 -0.95 20.98 6.43
CA GLN A 30 -2.12 21.19 5.57
C GLN A 30 -1.77 21.08 4.08
N SER A 31 -0.64 21.63 3.65
CA SER A 31 -0.17 21.51 2.25
C SER A 31 0.16 20.07 1.85
N LEU A 32 0.71 19.27 2.78
CA LEU A 32 1.00 17.85 2.56
C LEU A 32 -0.28 17.00 2.49
N LYS A 33 -1.31 17.37 3.27
CA LYS A 33 -2.64 16.76 3.13
C LYS A 33 -3.27 17.03 1.77
N VAL A 34 -3.11 18.24 1.22
CA VAL A 34 -3.65 18.63 -0.10
C VAL A 34 -2.86 17.99 -1.26
N LYS A 35 -1.56 17.73 -1.09
CA LYS A 35 -0.69 17.14 -2.13
C LYS A 35 -0.71 15.61 -2.20
N LYS A 36 -1.38 14.91 -1.29
CA LYS A 36 -1.87 13.56 -1.59
C LYS A 36 -2.97 13.74 -2.64
N GLY A 37 -2.60 13.65 -3.92
CA GLY A 37 -3.48 13.82 -5.08
C GLY A 37 -4.81 13.10 -4.88
N VAL A 38 -5.90 13.65 -5.44
CA VAL A 38 -7.30 13.19 -5.33
C VAL A 38 -7.47 12.25 -4.16
N LEU A 39 -7.88 12.74 -2.97
CA LEU A 39 -8.07 11.94 -1.75
C LEU A 39 -8.41 10.52 -2.18
N PRO A 40 -7.48 9.54 -2.03
CA PRO A 40 -7.69 8.23 -2.61
C PRO A 40 -9.06 7.80 -2.12
N GLY A 41 -9.99 7.65 -3.06
CA GLY A 41 -11.35 7.27 -2.72
C GLY A 41 -11.24 5.99 -1.90
N LYS A 42 -12.05 5.87 -0.85
CA LYS A 42 -12.04 4.66 -0.01
C LYS A 42 -12.01 3.41 -0.90
N THR A 43 -11.22 2.41 -0.52
CA THR A 43 -11.10 1.16 -1.29
C THR A 43 -12.47 0.67 -1.71
N ALA A 44 -12.80 0.70 -3.01
CA ALA A 44 -14.19 0.50 -3.40
C ALA A 44 -14.59 -0.96 -3.58
N VAL A 45 -13.60 -1.79 -3.94
CA VAL A 45 -13.77 -3.20 -4.31
C VAL A 45 -12.69 -4.02 -3.62
N MET A 46 -13.08 -5.17 -3.09
CA MET A 46 -12.18 -6.19 -2.57
C MET A 46 -12.34 -7.48 -3.37
N GLN A 47 -11.23 -8.02 -3.88
CA GLN A 47 -11.20 -9.31 -4.57
C GLN A 47 -10.52 -10.36 -3.69
N ILE A 48 -11.17 -11.51 -3.52
CA ILE A 48 -10.64 -12.65 -2.75
C ILE A 48 -10.81 -13.91 -3.59
N CYS A 49 -9.72 -14.64 -3.82
CA CYS A 49 -9.74 -15.92 -4.51
C CYS A 49 -9.53 -17.04 -3.48
N GLY A 50 -10.54 -17.91 -3.31
CA GLY A 50 -10.47 -19.02 -2.36
C GLY A 50 -9.80 -20.26 -2.94
N ASN A 51 -9.85 -20.43 -4.26
CA ASN A 51 -9.17 -21.49 -4.99
C ASN A 51 -8.92 -21.06 -6.45
N THR A 52 -8.38 -21.96 -7.27
CA THR A 52 -8.04 -21.70 -8.68
C THR A 52 -9.25 -21.47 -9.59
N SER A 53 -10.45 -21.84 -9.15
CA SER A 53 -11.70 -21.76 -9.91
C SER A 53 -12.67 -20.67 -9.42
N LEU A 54 -12.44 -20.10 -8.24
CA LEU A 54 -13.40 -19.22 -7.58
C LEU A 54 -12.73 -17.98 -6.99
N CYS A 55 -13.11 -16.82 -7.55
CA CYS A 55 -12.80 -15.51 -7.01
C CYS A 55 -14.09 -14.70 -6.81
N HIS A 56 -14.17 -14.02 -5.66
CA HIS A 56 -15.25 -13.10 -5.34
C HIS A 56 -14.74 -11.67 -5.48
N ALA A 57 -15.47 -10.83 -6.21
CA ALA A 57 -15.27 -9.39 -6.27
C ALA A 57 -16.44 -8.70 -5.55
N MET A 58 -16.12 -7.94 -4.49
CA MET A 58 -17.10 -7.42 -3.54
C MET A 58 -17.01 -5.90 -3.45
N HIS A 59 -18.12 -5.21 -3.70
CA HIS A 59 -18.22 -3.75 -3.65
C HIS A 59 -18.35 -3.22 -2.21
N ILE A 60 -17.23 -3.20 -1.49
CA ILE A 60 -17.16 -2.76 -0.08
C ILE A 60 -17.42 -1.26 0.14
N PHE A 61 -17.41 -0.44 -0.92
CA PHE A 61 -17.77 0.99 -0.82
C PHE A 61 -19.22 1.19 -0.36
N HIS A 62 -20.17 0.43 -0.94
CA HIS A 62 -21.59 0.57 -0.65
C HIS A 62 -22.06 -0.43 0.41
N SER A 63 -21.52 -1.64 0.41
CA SER A 63 -21.99 -2.70 1.32
C SER A 63 -21.40 -2.62 2.72
N GLY A 64 -20.29 -1.89 2.89
CA GLY A 64 -19.46 -1.99 4.08
C GLY A 64 -18.68 -3.31 4.13
N ILE A 65 -17.69 -3.37 5.03
CA ILE A 65 -16.78 -4.51 5.21
C ILE A 65 -17.14 -5.40 6.41
N THR A 66 -18.10 -4.98 7.23
CA THR A 66 -18.41 -5.56 8.55
C THR A 66 -18.76 -7.06 8.46
N SER A 67 -19.45 -7.47 7.39
CA SER A 67 -19.79 -8.88 7.15
C SER A 67 -18.59 -9.77 6.85
N MET A 68 -17.47 -9.20 6.40
CA MET A 68 -16.23 -9.92 6.08
C MET A 68 -15.13 -9.74 7.12
N GLN A 69 -15.38 -8.98 8.18
CA GLN A 69 -14.39 -8.73 9.21
C GLN A 69 -13.91 -10.04 9.85
N PHE A 70 -14.80 -11.02 10.05
CA PHE A 70 -14.41 -12.34 10.55
C PHE A 70 -13.37 -13.01 9.63
N LEU A 71 -13.54 -12.93 8.31
CA LEU A 71 -12.62 -13.53 7.33
C LEU A 71 -11.27 -12.82 7.32
N LEU A 72 -11.30 -11.48 7.36
CA LEU A 72 -10.10 -10.65 7.30
C LEU A 72 -9.27 -10.71 8.59
N GLU A 73 -9.93 -10.75 9.74
CA GLU A 73 -9.29 -10.74 11.07
C GLU A 73 -8.98 -12.13 11.62
N ASP A 74 -9.38 -13.20 10.93
CA ASP A 74 -9.05 -14.58 11.30
C ASP A 74 -7.57 -14.86 11.05
N SER A 75 -6.80 -15.13 12.10
CA SER A 75 -5.38 -15.45 12.01
C SER A 75 -5.07 -16.85 11.48
N THR A 76 -6.07 -17.75 11.43
CA THR A 76 -5.91 -19.11 10.90
C THR A 76 -5.89 -19.13 9.37
N LEU A 77 -6.45 -18.10 8.74
CA LEU A 77 -6.50 -17.94 7.28
C LEU A 77 -5.38 -17.03 6.81
N VAL A 78 -4.42 -17.57 6.07
CA VAL A 78 -3.33 -16.80 5.46
C VAL A 78 -3.84 -16.06 4.22
N LYS A 79 -3.62 -14.74 4.17
CA LYS A 79 -3.93 -13.89 3.02
C LYS A 79 -2.65 -13.53 2.31
N VAL A 80 -2.65 -13.74 1.00
CA VAL A 80 -1.44 -13.69 0.20
C VAL A 80 -1.63 -12.69 -0.93
N GLY A 81 -0.66 -11.80 -1.14
CA GLY A 81 -0.70 -10.80 -2.20
C GLY A 81 0.66 -10.15 -2.41
N VAL A 82 0.81 -9.35 -3.47
CA VAL A 82 2.03 -8.58 -3.73
C VAL A 82 1.82 -7.16 -3.25
N GLY A 83 2.66 -6.66 -2.34
CA GLY A 83 2.45 -5.34 -1.76
C GLY A 83 1.26 -5.28 -0.79
N ILE A 84 0.80 -6.44 -0.35
CA ILE A 84 -0.41 -6.63 0.49
C ILE A 84 -0.36 -5.84 1.81
N SER A 85 0.84 -5.55 2.32
CA SER A 85 1.00 -4.71 3.52
C SER A 85 0.46 -3.29 3.30
N SER A 86 0.65 -2.75 2.10
CA SER A 86 0.10 -1.44 1.72
C SER A 86 -1.42 -1.50 1.67
N ASP A 87 -1.98 -2.53 1.02
CA ASP A 87 -3.43 -2.74 0.92
C ASP A 87 -4.08 -2.88 2.31
N CYS A 88 -3.44 -3.61 3.22
CA CYS A 88 -3.91 -3.75 4.61
C CYS A 88 -3.93 -2.40 5.34
N ALA A 89 -2.93 -1.54 5.11
CA ALA A 89 -2.90 -0.21 5.68
C ALA A 89 -3.98 0.72 5.08
N GLU A 90 -4.42 0.49 3.85
CA GLU A 90 -5.56 1.18 3.24
C GLU A 90 -6.89 0.69 3.82
N VAL A 91 -7.08 -0.63 3.93
CA VAL A 91 -8.28 -1.21 4.55
C VAL A 91 -8.45 -0.75 6.01
N LEU A 92 -7.36 -0.74 6.78
CA LEU A 92 -7.37 -0.22 8.15
C LEU A 92 -7.77 1.26 8.19
N ARG A 93 -7.23 2.07 7.28
CA ARG A 93 -7.52 3.50 7.21
C ARG A 93 -8.97 3.79 6.82
N ASP A 94 -9.50 3.04 5.87
CA ASP A 94 -10.78 3.33 5.23
C ASP A 94 -11.97 2.76 6.01
N TYR A 95 -11.74 1.63 6.70
CA TYR A 95 -12.77 0.84 7.36
C TYR A 95 -12.48 0.46 8.81
N ASN A 96 -11.31 0.79 9.36
CA ASN A 96 -10.89 0.43 10.72
C ASN A 96 -10.88 -1.10 10.96
N VAL A 97 -10.52 -1.88 9.94
CA VAL A 97 -10.38 -3.34 10.00
C VAL A 97 -8.91 -3.74 9.88
N SER A 98 -8.42 -4.58 10.80
CA SER A 98 -7.04 -5.04 10.81
C SER A 98 -6.92 -6.44 10.19
N VAL A 99 -6.49 -6.51 8.93
CA VAL A 99 -6.29 -7.80 8.26
C VAL A 99 -5.15 -8.57 8.94
N LYS A 100 -5.43 -9.80 9.38
CA LYS A 100 -4.45 -10.66 10.08
C LYS A 100 -3.93 -11.78 9.18
N SER A 101 -2.76 -12.32 9.55
CA SER A 101 -2.09 -13.44 8.88
C SER A 101 -1.86 -13.14 7.40
N VAL A 102 -0.96 -12.19 7.14
CA VAL A 102 -0.68 -11.64 5.82
C VAL A 102 0.72 -12.04 5.38
N GLU A 103 0.85 -12.58 4.18
CA GLU A 103 2.13 -12.95 3.58
C GLU A 103 2.33 -12.26 2.23
N ASP A 104 3.44 -11.55 2.08
CA ASP A 104 3.79 -10.91 0.81
C ASP A 104 4.45 -11.91 -0.15
N LEU A 105 3.84 -12.10 -1.31
CA LEU A 105 4.39 -12.96 -2.36
C LEU A 105 5.78 -12.51 -2.82
N SER A 106 6.10 -11.22 -2.72
CA SER A 106 7.41 -10.68 -3.08
C SER A 106 8.51 -11.28 -2.20
N TYR A 107 8.21 -11.53 -0.92
CA TYR A 107 9.14 -12.17 0.01
C TYR A 107 9.40 -13.61 -0.40
N HIS A 108 8.33 -14.38 -0.64
CA HIS A 108 8.42 -15.78 -1.10
C HIS A 108 9.07 -15.92 -2.48
N ALA A 109 8.80 -14.97 -3.39
CA ALA A 109 9.41 -14.92 -4.71
C ALA A 109 10.93 -14.68 -4.62
N ASN A 110 11.39 -13.79 -3.74
CA ASN A 110 12.83 -13.58 -3.49
C ASN A 110 13.51 -14.84 -2.95
N GLN A 111 12.84 -15.59 -2.06
CA GLN A 111 13.38 -16.85 -1.55
C GLN A 111 13.45 -17.94 -2.63
N LYS A 112 12.37 -18.16 -3.38
CA LYS A 112 12.27 -19.28 -4.34
C LYS A 112 12.98 -19.02 -5.67
N LEU A 113 13.02 -17.77 -6.12
CA LEU A 113 13.56 -17.43 -7.45
C LEU A 113 15.07 -17.15 -7.44
N GLY A 114 15.72 -17.18 -6.27
CA GLY A 114 17.17 -17.35 -6.12
C GLY A 114 18.05 -16.31 -6.82
N ARG A 115 17.53 -15.10 -7.07
CA ARG A 115 18.30 -13.95 -7.56
C ARG A 115 18.48 -12.93 -6.44
N GLU A 116 19.19 -11.84 -6.74
CA GLU A 116 19.26 -10.67 -5.86
C GLU A 116 17.85 -10.18 -5.46
N PRO A 117 17.65 -9.75 -4.21
CA PRO A 117 16.39 -9.22 -3.75
C PRO A 117 15.92 -8.07 -4.64
N LYS A 118 14.73 -8.19 -5.21
CA LYS A 118 14.11 -7.12 -5.99
C LYS A 118 12.68 -6.86 -5.54
N THR A 119 12.18 -5.69 -5.89
CA THR A 119 10.76 -5.37 -5.81
C THR A 119 10.02 -6.10 -6.92
N TRP A 120 9.01 -6.87 -6.53
CA TRP A 120 8.20 -7.65 -7.46
C TRP A 120 6.88 -6.94 -7.74
N GLY A 121 6.50 -6.87 -9.01
CA GLY A 121 5.13 -6.60 -9.40
C GLY A 121 4.36 -7.91 -9.60
N LEU A 122 3.02 -7.87 -9.51
CA LEU A 122 2.14 -9.01 -9.79
C LEU A 122 2.48 -9.70 -11.13
N ARG A 123 2.61 -8.90 -12.20
CA ARG A 123 2.95 -9.40 -13.53
C ARG A 123 4.33 -10.04 -13.58
N SER A 124 5.35 -9.37 -13.04
CA SER A 124 6.72 -9.89 -13.04
C SER A 124 6.84 -11.20 -12.25
N SER A 125 6.12 -11.32 -11.14
CA SER A 125 6.07 -12.55 -10.34
C SER A 125 5.45 -13.69 -11.13
N LYS A 126 4.26 -13.47 -11.69
CA LYS A 126 3.55 -14.46 -12.51
C LYS A 126 4.40 -14.94 -13.70
N ASP A 127 4.94 -14.01 -14.47
CA ASP A 127 5.72 -14.31 -15.67
C ASP A 127 6.99 -15.10 -15.30
N SER A 128 7.64 -14.77 -14.18
CA SER A 128 8.84 -15.46 -13.71
C SER A 128 8.56 -16.88 -13.18
N CYS A 129 7.41 -17.10 -12.53
CA CYS A 129 7.00 -18.43 -12.09
C CYS A 129 6.65 -19.32 -13.29
N LEU A 130 5.84 -18.80 -14.22
CA LEU A 130 5.44 -19.54 -15.44
C LEU A 130 6.64 -19.95 -16.30
N GLN A 131 7.63 -19.06 -16.47
CA GLN A 131 8.86 -19.38 -17.20
C GLN A 131 9.69 -20.49 -16.55
N ARG A 132 9.53 -20.73 -15.24
CA ARG A 132 10.31 -21.70 -14.46
C ARG A 132 9.52 -22.96 -14.10
N GLY A 133 8.27 -23.07 -14.55
CA GLY A 133 7.40 -24.22 -14.27
C GLY A 133 7.05 -24.39 -12.78
N LEU A 134 7.02 -23.29 -12.02
CA LEU A 134 6.64 -23.24 -10.60
C LEU A 134 5.15 -22.97 -10.42
#